data_AF-A0A2D9JJ06-F1
#
_entry.id   AF-A0A2D9JJ06-F1
#
_cell.length_a   1.000
_cell.length_b   1.000
_cell.length_c   1.000
_cell.angle_alpha   90.00
_cell.angle_beta   90.00
_cell.angle_gamma   90.00
#
_symmetry.space_group_name_H-M   'P 1'
#
loop_
_entity.id
_entity.type
_entity.pdbx_description
1 polymer ?
#
loop_
_entity_poly.entity_id
_entity_poly.type
_entity_poly.pdbx_seq_one_letter_code
_entity_poly.pdbx_strand_id
1 'polypeptide(L)'
;MPTEKPPSQTPHPNKDLISDDQDFWSRQFLKHIELNLLDVITGLPPSASQDEYQAATLQAVVETLLDSGMALDDFPSLVAKAIAKIEGKQSSTNATQWTSAMNARRMDLIDRQIQETITVQEQIELARLTEAMRMVVDSEKSQPMEGMKALHAKLLSVRDEEPGN
;
A
#
# COMPACT_ATOMS: atom_id res chain seq x y z
N MET A 1 -14.80 21.28 -11.79
CA MET A 1 -16.08 20.53 -11.82
C MET A 1 -16.99 21.11 -10.73
N PRO A 2 -18.31 21.23 -10.95
CA PRO A 2 -19.22 21.74 -9.93
C PRO A 2 -19.28 20.75 -8.76
N THR A 3 -19.07 21.23 -7.54
CA THR A 3 -19.21 20.47 -6.30
C THR A 3 -20.69 20.16 -6.05
N GLU A 4 -21.15 18.96 -6.43
CA GLU A 4 -22.49 18.47 -6.09
C GLU A 4 -22.56 18.27 -4.57
N LYS A 5 -23.47 18.99 -3.90
CA LYS A 5 -23.80 18.77 -2.50
C LYS A 5 -24.87 17.68 -2.38
N PRO A 6 -24.81 16.82 -1.36
CA PRO A 6 -25.84 15.82 -1.13
C PRO A 6 -27.21 16.49 -0.98
N PRO A 7 -28.26 15.98 -1.65
CA PRO A 7 -29.60 16.52 -1.52
C PRO A 7 -30.13 16.31 -0.11
N SER A 8 -30.78 17.34 0.44
CA SER A 8 -31.43 17.27 1.75
C SER A 8 -32.61 16.29 1.73
N GLN A 9 -32.48 15.20 2.51
CA GLN A 9 -33.51 14.28 2.98
C GLN A 9 -34.68 14.01 2.02
N THR A 10 -34.52 12.98 1.18
CA THR A 10 -35.67 12.28 0.59
C THR A 10 -35.87 10.95 1.33
N PRO A 11 -37.06 10.69 1.90
CA PRO A 11 -37.28 9.49 2.70
C PRO A 11 -37.25 8.24 1.83
N HIS A 12 -36.15 7.49 1.87
CA HIS A 12 -36.03 6.19 1.24
C HIS A 12 -36.69 5.09 2.09
N PRO A 13 -37.28 4.05 1.46
CA PRO A 13 -38.02 2.99 2.15
C PRO A 13 -37.16 2.02 2.99
N ASN A 14 -35.82 2.15 2.99
CA ASN A 14 -34.88 1.32 3.74
C ASN A 14 -34.01 2.15 4.70
N LYS A 15 -34.63 3.04 5.49
CA LYS A 15 -33.94 3.92 6.45
C LYS A 15 -33.13 3.20 7.53
N ASP A 16 -33.31 1.89 7.71
CA ASP A 16 -32.67 1.16 8.81
C ASP A 16 -31.27 0.60 8.49
N LEU A 17 -30.78 0.71 7.24
CA LEU A 17 -29.53 0.04 6.81
C LEU A 17 -28.41 0.98 6.35
N ILE A 18 -28.73 2.09 5.67
CA ILE A 18 -27.75 3.03 5.09
C ILE A 18 -28.32 4.44 5.18
N SER A 19 -27.52 5.40 5.68
CA SER A 19 -27.90 6.82 5.73
C SER A 19 -28.05 7.39 4.31
N ASP A 20 -28.99 8.32 4.08
CA ASP A 20 -29.19 9.00 2.78
C ASP A 20 -27.89 9.63 2.25
N ASP A 21 -27.04 10.14 3.16
CA ASP A 21 -25.73 10.69 2.84
C ASP A 21 -24.75 9.60 2.35
N GLN A 22 -24.77 8.43 2.99
CA GLN A 22 -23.94 7.29 2.60
C GLN A 22 -24.41 6.67 1.27
N ASP A 23 -25.71 6.62 0.99
CA ASP A 23 -26.24 6.20 -0.31
C ASP A 23 -25.83 7.17 -1.43
N PHE A 24 -25.86 8.48 -1.17
CA PHE A 24 -25.39 9.48 -2.12
C PHE A 24 -23.90 9.32 -2.44
N TRP A 25 -23.03 9.26 -1.41
CA TRP A 25 -21.58 9.12 -1.62
C TRP A 25 -21.19 7.78 -2.23
N SER A 26 -21.88 6.70 -1.88
CA SER A 26 -21.62 5.38 -2.49
C SER A 26 -22.00 5.36 -3.98
N ARG A 27 -23.09 6.00 -4.38
CA ARG A 27 -23.44 6.16 -5.81
C ARG A 27 -22.42 7.00 -6.55
N GLN A 28 -21.96 8.11 -5.96
CA GLN A 28 -20.93 8.95 -6.58
C GLN A 28 -19.61 8.18 -6.72
N PHE A 29 -19.20 7.45 -5.69
CA PHE A 29 -18.03 6.58 -5.74
C PHE A 29 -18.15 5.51 -6.84
N LEU A 30 -19.28 4.80 -6.91
CA LEU A 30 -19.50 3.76 -7.92
C LEU A 30 -19.49 4.32 -9.35
N LYS A 31 -20.02 5.53 -9.56
CA LYS A 31 -20.00 6.18 -10.86
C LYS A 31 -18.57 6.52 -11.31
N HIS A 32 -17.75 7.05 -10.40
CA HIS A 32 -16.38 7.46 -10.74
C HIS A 32 -15.40 6.27 -10.78
N ILE A 33 -15.66 5.20 -10.02
CA ILE A 33 -14.78 4.02 -10.04
C ILE A 33 -14.85 3.26 -11.36
N GLU A 34 -16.03 3.15 -11.97
CA GLU A 34 -16.16 2.48 -13.26
C GLU A 34 -15.35 3.21 -14.34
N LEU A 35 -15.42 4.54 -14.35
CA LEU A 35 -14.68 5.38 -15.30
C LEU A 35 -13.17 5.27 -15.09
N ASN A 36 -12.70 5.47 -13.86
CA ASN A 36 -11.26 5.51 -13.57
C ASN A 36 -10.64 4.11 -13.66
N LEU A 37 -11.36 3.06 -13.28
CA LEU A 37 -10.88 1.68 -13.40
C LEU A 37 -10.76 1.25 -14.87
N LEU A 38 -11.72 1.61 -15.72
CA LEU A 38 -11.65 1.31 -17.15
C LEU A 38 -10.50 2.07 -17.83
N ASP A 39 -10.31 3.34 -17.51
CA ASP A 39 -9.23 4.15 -18.08
C ASP A 39 -7.85 3.57 -17.70
N VAL A 40 -7.70 3.19 -16.44
CA VAL A 40 -6.44 2.64 -15.92
C VAL A 40 -6.17 1.21 -16.41
N ILE A 41 -7.19 0.34 -16.50
CA ILE A 41 -7.02 -1.03 -17.03
C ILE A 41 -6.73 -1.01 -18.53
N THR A 42 -7.35 -0.12 -19.29
CA THR A 42 -7.11 -0.02 -20.75
C THR A 42 -5.76 0.61 -21.09
N GLY A 43 -5.19 1.41 -20.19
CA GLY A 43 -3.83 1.93 -20.28
C GLY A 43 -2.71 0.91 -19.97
N LEU A 44 -3.04 -0.26 -19.40
CA LEU A 44 -2.03 -1.27 -19.04
C LEU A 44 -1.64 -2.15 -20.24
N PRO A 45 -0.35 -2.47 -20.40
CA PRO A 45 0.09 -3.41 -21.42
C PRO A 45 -0.40 -4.84 -21.07
N PRO A 46 -0.70 -5.68 -22.08
CA PRO A 46 -1.14 -7.05 -21.84
C PRO A 46 -0.08 -7.94 -21.14
N SER A 47 1.18 -7.49 -21.10
CA SER A 47 2.28 -8.13 -20.36
C SER A 47 2.43 -7.61 -18.93
N ALA A 48 1.50 -6.80 -18.43
CA ALA A 48 1.58 -6.22 -17.10
C ALA A 48 1.61 -7.31 -16.02
N SER A 49 2.53 -7.16 -15.08
CA SER A 49 2.66 -7.97 -13.87
C SER A 49 1.47 -7.76 -12.93
N GLN A 50 1.21 -8.72 -12.05
CA GLN A 50 0.15 -8.63 -11.04
C GLN A 50 0.29 -7.38 -10.16
N ASP A 51 1.52 -6.97 -9.85
CA ASP A 51 1.76 -5.76 -9.08
C ASP A 51 1.40 -4.49 -9.87
N GLU A 52 1.49 -4.50 -11.20
CA GLU A 52 1.13 -3.36 -12.06
C GLU A 52 -0.37 -3.17 -12.07
N TYR A 53 -1.13 -4.25 -12.19
CA TYR A 53 -2.58 -4.23 -12.01
C TYR A 53 -2.98 -3.73 -10.62
N GLN A 54 -2.28 -4.14 -9.55
CA GLN A 54 -2.61 -3.68 -8.19
C GLN A 54 -2.33 -2.19 -8.00
N ALA A 55 -1.18 -1.69 -8.46
CA ALA A 55 -0.84 -0.27 -8.36
C ALA A 55 -1.82 0.60 -9.16
N ALA A 56 -2.13 0.16 -10.37
CA ALA A 56 -3.08 0.80 -11.27
C ALA A 56 -4.50 0.81 -10.67
N THR A 57 -4.96 -0.31 -10.10
CA THR A 57 -6.24 -0.37 -9.38
C THR A 57 -6.29 0.59 -8.19
N LEU A 58 -5.21 0.69 -7.41
CA LEU A 58 -5.12 1.62 -6.29
C LEU A 58 -5.13 3.09 -6.75
N GLN A 59 -4.48 3.39 -7.89
CA GLN A 59 -4.52 4.71 -8.50
C GLN A 59 -5.94 5.09 -8.89
N ALA A 60 -6.66 4.21 -9.59
CA ALA A 60 -8.05 4.43 -9.97
C ALA A 60 -8.93 4.73 -8.74
N VAL A 61 -8.74 3.99 -7.64
CA VAL A 61 -9.48 4.22 -6.39
C VAL A 61 -9.17 5.60 -5.78
N VAL A 62 -7.92 6.06 -5.81
CA VAL A 62 -7.56 7.40 -5.31
C VAL A 62 -8.17 8.50 -6.18
N GLU A 63 -8.08 8.38 -7.50
CA GLU A 63 -8.70 9.31 -8.45
C GLU A 63 -10.22 9.35 -8.25
N THR A 64 -10.85 8.20 -8.05
CA THR A 64 -12.28 8.10 -7.74
C THR A 64 -12.64 8.81 -6.44
N LEU A 65 -11.84 8.66 -5.37
CA LEU A 65 -12.10 9.34 -4.11
C LEU A 65 -12.03 10.86 -4.27
N LEU A 66 -11.03 11.35 -5.01
CA LEU A 66 -10.87 12.77 -5.33
C LEU A 66 -12.03 13.32 -6.18
N ASP A 67 -12.41 12.60 -7.24
CA ASP A 67 -13.49 12.99 -8.14
C ASP A 67 -14.86 12.92 -7.46
N SER A 68 -15.02 11.98 -6.53
CA SER A 68 -16.22 11.84 -5.70
C SER A 68 -16.29 12.88 -4.58
N GLY A 69 -15.38 13.86 -4.52
CA GLY A 69 -15.43 14.94 -3.54
C GLY A 69 -15.15 14.53 -2.10
N MET A 70 -14.64 13.31 -1.86
CA MET A 70 -14.14 12.91 -0.54
C MET A 70 -12.77 13.58 -0.32
N ALA A 71 -12.61 14.25 0.83
CA ALA A 71 -11.33 14.86 1.16
C ALA A 71 -10.30 13.75 1.43
N LEU A 72 -9.07 13.94 0.94
CA LEU A 72 -7.96 13.03 1.26
C LEU A 72 -7.72 12.91 2.77
N ASP A 73 -8.12 13.92 3.52
CA ASP A 73 -8.04 14.01 4.98
C ASP A 73 -8.99 13.04 5.71
N ASP A 74 -10.03 12.53 5.03
CA ASP A 74 -10.97 11.56 5.61
C ASP A 74 -10.43 10.12 5.52
N PHE A 75 -9.53 9.86 4.57
CA PHE A 75 -8.93 8.53 4.34
C PHE A 75 -7.40 8.57 4.13
N PRO A 76 -6.64 9.26 5.00
CA PRO A 76 -5.24 9.58 4.74
C PRO A 76 -4.36 8.32 4.71
N SER A 77 -4.71 7.29 5.49
CA SER A 77 -3.98 6.02 5.53
C SER A 77 -4.15 5.17 4.26
N LEU A 78 -5.32 5.25 3.59
CA LEU A 78 -5.60 4.53 2.35
C LEU A 78 -4.88 5.20 1.18
N VAL A 79 -4.99 6.53 1.13
CA VAL A 79 -4.30 7.39 0.15
C VAL A 79 -2.78 7.22 0.28
N ALA A 80 -2.23 7.28 1.50
CA ALA A 80 -0.81 7.08 1.75
C ALA A 80 -0.30 5.73 1.24
N LYS A 81 -1.06 4.65 1.46
CA LYS A 81 -0.72 3.32 0.94
C LYS A 81 -0.76 3.25 -0.59
N ALA A 82 -1.77 3.86 -1.20
CA ALA A 82 -1.88 3.90 -2.65
C ALA A 82 -0.74 4.70 -3.30
N ILE A 83 -0.46 5.91 -2.81
CA ILE A 83 0.64 6.76 -3.28
C ILE A 83 1.99 6.06 -3.12
N ALA A 84 2.26 5.49 -1.94
CA ALA A 84 3.51 4.79 -1.68
C ALA A 84 3.74 3.60 -2.64
N LYS A 85 2.68 2.88 -2.99
CA LYS A 85 2.76 1.72 -3.89
C LYS A 85 2.93 2.12 -5.36
N ILE A 86 2.38 3.27 -5.76
CA ILE A 86 2.59 3.86 -7.09
C ILE A 86 4.04 4.36 -7.23
N GLU A 87 4.53 5.11 -6.25
CA GLU A 87 5.89 5.68 -6.27
C GLU A 87 6.99 4.64 -6.06
N GLY A 88 6.73 3.59 -5.27
CA GLY A 88 7.66 2.48 -5.04
C GLY A 88 8.11 1.79 -6.32
N LYS A 89 7.30 1.84 -7.40
CA LYS A 89 7.64 1.27 -8.71
C LYS A 89 8.60 2.11 -9.53
N GLN A 90 8.51 3.43 -9.45
CA GLN A 90 9.47 4.32 -10.11
C GLN A 90 10.86 4.28 -9.47
N SER A 91 10.96 3.84 -8.20
CA SER A 91 12.24 3.71 -7.48
C SER A 91 12.96 2.36 -7.67
N SER A 92 12.41 1.44 -8.46
CA SER A 92 12.99 0.10 -8.70
C SER A 92 14.39 0.10 -9.35
N THR A 93 14.90 1.24 -9.81
CA THR A 93 16.27 1.40 -10.34
C THR A 93 17.28 1.91 -9.32
N ASN A 94 16.85 2.39 -8.16
CA ASN A 94 17.74 2.79 -7.07
C ASN A 94 17.32 2.03 -5.81
N ALA A 95 17.87 0.83 -5.62
CA ALA A 95 17.82 0.13 -4.35
C ALA A 95 18.39 1.07 -3.27
N THR A 96 17.51 1.84 -2.66
CA THR A 96 17.85 2.77 -1.59
C THR A 96 18.18 1.87 -0.42
N GLN A 97 19.48 1.64 -0.22
CA GLN A 97 20.02 0.77 0.82
C GLN A 97 19.32 1.11 2.14
N TRP A 98 18.55 0.16 2.67
CA TRP A 98 17.82 0.38 3.91
C TRP A 98 18.81 0.71 5.02
N THR A 99 18.67 1.89 5.64
CA THR A 99 19.60 2.36 6.67
C THR A 99 18.98 2.34 8.06
N SER A 100 19.83 2.28 9.09
CA SER A 100 19.40 2.43 10.49
C SER A 100 18.65 3.75 10.73
N ALA A 101 19.04 4.83 10.05
CA ALA A 101 18.37 6.12 10.12
C ALA A 101 16.92 6.06 9.56
N MET A 102 16.71 5.36 8.44
CA MET A 102 15.37 5.14 7.89
C MET A 102 14.50 4.29 8.82
N ASN A 103 15.08 3.27 9.46
CA ASN A 103 14.35 2.48 10.45
C ASN A 103 14.00 3.28 11.70
N ALA A 104 14.93 4.10 12.21
CA ALA A 104 14.67 5.00 13.34
C ALA A 104 13.55 6.00 13.02
N ARG A 105 13.57 6.59 11.81
CA ARG A 105 12.51 7.48 11.34
C ARG A 105 11.17 6.75 11.22
N ARG A 106 11.14 5.53 10.67
CA ARG A 106 9.94 4.70 10.59
C ARG A 106 9.35 4.44 11.99
N MET A 107 10.18 4.14 12.98
CA MET A 107 9.70 3.90 14.36
C MET A 107 9.14 5.17 15.01
N ASP A 108 9.81 6.32 14.87
CA ASP A 108 9.28 7.63 15.34
C ASP A 108 7.91 7.95 14.72
N LEU A 109 7.73 7.66 13.43
CA LEU A 109 6.44 7.84 12.75
C LEU A 109 5.37 6.84 13.24
N ILE A 110 5.72 5.59 13.51
CA ILE A 110 4.80 4.61 14.11
C ILE A 110 4.35 5.07 15.50
N ASP A 111 5.28 5.56 16.32
CA ASP A 111 4.96 6.07 17.66
C ASP A 111 4.00 7.27 17.58
N ARG A 112 4.22 8.21 16.65
CA ARG A 112 3.30 9.33 16.40
C ARG A 112 1.94 8.86 15.87
N GLN A 113 1.90 7.81 15.05
CA GLN A 113 0.65 7.22 14.59
C GLN A 113 -0.15 6.60 15.74
N ILE A 114 0.53 5.86 16.63
CA ILE A 114 -0.07 5.27 17.83
C ILE A 114 -0.59 6.36 18.77
N GLN A 115 0.13 7.48 18.87
CA GLN A 115 -0.27 8.65 19.67
C GLN A 115 -1.33 9.53 18.99
N GLU A 116 -1.78 9.17 17.78
CA GLU A 116 -2.74 9.95 16.97
C GLU A 116 -2.26 11.39 16.65
N THR A 117 -0.96 11.65 16.73
CA THR A 117 -0.35 12.96 16.42
C THR A 117 0.28 13.03 15.04
N ILE A 118 0.15 11.97 14.23
CA ILE A 118 0.75 11.88 12.91
C ILE A 118 -0.01 12.73 11.88
N THR A 119 0.71 13.56 11.13
CA THR A 119 0.14 14.34 10.03
C THR A 119 -0.10 13.50 8.77
N VAL A 120 -0.94 13.96 7.85
CA VAL A 120 -1.18 13.27 6.57
C VAL A 120 0.12 13.08 5.77
N GLN A 121 1.00 14.09 5.77
CA GLN A 121 2.30 14.01 5.10
C GLN A 121 3.20 12.95 5.74
N GLU A 122 3.20 12.84 7.07
CA GLU A 122 3.93 11.81 7.80
C GLU A 122 3.33 10.41 7.61
N GLN A 123 2.01 10.29 7.41
CA GLN A 123 1.39 9.02 7.05
C GLN A 123 1.85 8.53 5.67
N ILE A 124 1.97 9.45 4.69
CA ILE A 124 2.54 9.16 3.38
C ILE A 124 4.01 8.74 3.52
N GLU A 125 4.80 9.47 4.33
CA GLU A 125 6.20 9.11 4.62
C GLU A 125 6.31 7.71 5.25
N LEU A 126 5.48 7.39 6.23
CA LEU A 126 5.44 6.09 6.88
C LEU A 126 5.06 4.96 5.92
N ALA A 127 4.09 5.20 5.04
CA ALA A 127 3.70 4.25 4.00
C ALA A 127 4.87 3.98 3.03
N ARG A 128 5.57 5.03 2.58
CA ARG A 128 6.76 4.92 1.73
C ARG A 128 7.88 4.13 2.40
N LEU A 129 8.20 4.44 3.66
CA LEU A 129 9.24 3.73 4.42
C LEU A 129 8.88 2.26 4.64
N THR A 130 7.60 1.97 4.87
CA THR A 130 7.13 0.59 5.06
C THR A 130 7.21 -0.22 3.76
N GLU A 131 6.88 0.38 2.61
CA GLU A 131 7.03 -0.29 1.31
C GLU A 131 8.51 -0.50 0.95
N ALA A 132 9.38 0.48 1.22
CA ALA A 132 10.83 0.34 1.03
C ALA A 132 11.40 -0.82 1.87
N MET A 133 11.00 -0.92 3.14
CA MET A 133 11.40 -2.04 4.01
C MET A 133 10.92 -3.38 3.46
N ARG A 134 9.68 -3.44 2.94
CA ARG A 134 9.10 -4.65 2.35
C ARG A 134 9.89 -5.12 1.14
N MET A 135 10.25 -4.22 0.24
CA MET A 135 11.07 -4.55 -0.93
C MET A 135 12.44 -5.12 -0.54
N VAL A 136 13.06 -4.57 0.51
CA VAL A 136 14.36 -5.07 1.03
C VAL A 136 14.19 -6.48 1.59
N VAL A 137 13.19 -6.72 2.43
CA VAL A 137 12.91 -8.05 3.01
C VAL A 137 12.58 -9.07 1.91
N ASP A 138 11.79 -8.69 0.91
CA ASP A 138 11.44 -9.57 -0.19
C ASP A 138 12.65 -9.85 -1.11
N SER A 139 13.59 -8.91 -1.23
CA SER A 139 14.88 -9.14 -1.90
C SER A 139 15.81 -10.07 -1.11
N GLU A 140 15.84 -9.99 0.22
CA GLU A 140 16.63 -10.86 1.10
C GLU A 140 16.09 -12.30 1.14
N LYS A 141 14.76 -12.48 1.04
CA LYS A 141 14.11 -13.81 0.94
C LYS A 141 14.48 -14.60 -0.31
N SER A 142 15.20 -14.02 -1.27
CA SER A 142 15.79 -14.77 -2.37
C SER A 142 17.06 -15.56 -1.98
N GLN A 143 17.59 -15.39 -0.74
CA GLN A 143 18.78 -16.11 -0.25
C GLN A 143 18.67 -16.82 1.12
N PRO A 144 17.66 -17.65 1.44
CA PRO A 144 17.69 -18.48 2.66
C PRO A 144 18.22 -19.90 2.38
N MET A 145 19.13 -20.06 1.42
CA MET A 145 19.72 -21.39 1.09
C MET A 145 21.22 -21.45 1.27
N GLU A 146 21.97 -20.35 1.17
CA GLU A 146 23.43 -20.41 1.33
C GLU A 146 23.85 -20.58 2.79
N GLY A 147 23.25 -19.82 3.72
CA GLY A 147 23.50 -19.99 5.15
C GLY A 147 23.12 -21.38 5.66
N MET A 148 21.99 -21.92 5.17
CA MET A 148 21.52 -23.25 5.55
C MET A 148 22.37 -24.37 4.91
N LYS A 149 22.84 -24.19 3.67
CA LYS A 149 23.81 -25.11 3.02
C LYS A 149 25.18 -25.08 3.69
N ALA A 150 25.67 -23.92 4.09
CA ALA A 150 26.93 -23.77 4.82
C ALA A 150 26.86 -24.44 6.19
N LEU A 151 25.74 -24.29 6.91
CA LEU A 151 25.50 -24.98 8.17
C LEU A 151 25.42 -26.50 7.97
N HIS A 152 24.70 -26.97 6.95
CA HIS A 152 24.60 -28.40 6.61
C HIS A 152 25.95 -29.00 6.23
N ALA A 153 26.76 -28.31 5.42
CA ALA A 153 28.10 -28.74 5.06
C ALA A 153 29.01 -28.86 6.31
N LYS A 154 28.91 -27.90 7.24
CA LYS A 154 29.69 -27.91 8.49
C LYS A 154 29.26 -29.02 9.45
N LEU A 155 27.96 -29.33 9.51
CA LEU A 155 27.46 -30.44 10.34
C LEU A 155 27.84 -31.81 9.78
N LEU A 156 27.91 -31.96 8.45
CA LEU A 156 28.43 -33.18 7.82
C LEU A 156 29.93 -33.36 8.08
N SER A 157 30.74 -32.31 7.94
CA SER A 157 32.18 -32.40 8.20
C SER A 157 32.52 -32.69 9.67
N VAL A 158 31.70 -32.19 10.62
CA VAL A 158 31.90 -32.48 12.06
C VAL A 158 31.49 -33.92 12.41
N ARG A 159 30.58 -34.53 11.65
CA ARG A 159 30.16 -35.92 11.86
C ARG A 159 31.17 -36.94 11.33
N ASP A 160 31.97 -36.56 10.33
CA ASP A 160 33.04 -37.40 9.78
C ASP A 160 34.36 -37.30 10.57
N GLU A 161 34.47 -36.33 11.50
CA GLU A 161 35.64 -36.14 12.37
C GLU A 161 35.41 -36.59 13.83
N GLU A 162 34.44 -37.47 14.12
CA GLU A 162 34.53 -38.28 15.35
C GLU A 162 35.50 -39.47 15.14
N PRO A 163 36.66 -39.50 15.81
CA PRO A 163 37.49 -40.69 15.86
C PRO A 163 37.03 -41.57 17.02
N GLY A 164 36.39 -42.69 16.68
CA GLY A 164 36.58 -43.97 17.35
C GLY A 164 35.72 -44.28 18.58
N ASN A 165 34.88 -45.30 18.43
CA ASN A 165 35.07 -46.54 19.20
C ASN A 165 34.65 -47.77 18.37
#